data_AF-A0A946PH97-F1
#
_entry.id   AF-A0A946PH97-F1
#
_cell.length_a   1.000
_cell.length_b   1.000
_cell.length_c   1.000
_cell.angle_alpha   90.00
_cell.angle_beta   90.00
_cell.angle_gamma   90.00
#
_symmetry.space_group_name_H-M   'P 1'
#
loop_
_entity.id
_entity.type
_entity.pdbx_description
1 polymer ?
#
loop_
_entity_poly.entity_id
_entity_poly.type
_entity_poly.pdbx_seq_one_letter_code
_entity_poly.pdbx_strand_id
1 'polypeptide(L)'
;MKKITYLNNNQNSEWDVSPIPPKHHLEIGDILMVKVISRNEESNNLFNLETNTNSVNPTLTAANLYLNGFTISQEGTIDIPNVGEVLVINQTLEEAEETILKKAEEFLINPFVIVKLANFQFTILGEVNVSGNFPVYKEGLTIYDAIAMAGGINDFGNLTKIKIIRSENNNKKIHKIDLTSSDILTSDFFYLRNNDLIYVQPLKFKGFKKSQSQLLLSALTTFAVLFNVYLKFSE
;
A
#
# COMPACT_ATOMS: atom_id res chain seq x y z
N MET A 1 -13.14 -28.93 -11.43
CA MET A 1 -12.32 -28.13 -10.48
C MET A 1 -12.86 -26.70 -10.51
N LYS A 2 -13.17 -26.08 -9.36
CA LYS A 2 -13.63 -24.68 -9.34
C LYS A 2 -12.44 -23.78 -9.70
N LYS A 3 -12.58 -22.94 -10.73
CA LYS A 3 -11.53 -22.00 -11.16
C LYS A 3 -11.27 -21.03 -10.01
N ILE A 4 -10.04 -20.92 -9.52
CA ILE A 4 -9.67 -19.97 -8.46
C ILE A 4 -9.20 -18.70 -9.18
N THR A 5 -10.15 -17.83 -9.51
CA THR A 5 -9.90 -16.54 -10.14
C THR A 5 -10.49 -15.42 -9.29
N TYR A 6 -10.00 -14.20 -9.50
CA TYR A 6 -10.58 -13.00 -8.91
C TYR A 6 -12.06 -12.87 -9.28
N LEU A 7 -12.88 -12.39 -8.36
CA LEU A 7 -14.29 -12.03 -8.59
C LEU A 7 -15.09 -13.13 -9.31
N ASN A 8 -14.96 -14.38 -8.87
CA ASN A 8 -15.53 -15.55 -9.55
C ASN A 8 -17.01 -15.80 -9.22
N ASN A 9 -17.72 -14.80 -8.68
CA ASN A 9 -19.14 -14.93 -8.37
C ASN A 9 -19.97 -14.46 -9.57
N ASN A 10 -20.86 -15.31 -10.08
CA ASN A 10 -21.69 -15.09 -11.29
C ASN A 10 -22.86 -14.10 -11.04
N GLN A 11 -22.65 -13.03 -10.30
CA GLN A 11 -23.68 -12.00 -10.10
C GLN A 11 -23.41 -10.86 -11.08
N ASN A 12 -24.14 -10.86 -12.21
CA ASN A 12 -24.31 -9.67 -13.04
C ASN A 12 -25.17 -8.68 -12.24
N SER A 13 -24.54 -7.95 -11.33
CA SER A 13 -25.18 -6.85 -10.62
C SER A 13 -24.46 -5.56 -11.00
N GLU A 14 -25.20 -4.59 -11.54
CA GLU A 14 -24.80 -3.20 -11.46
C GLU A 14 -24.45 -2.90 -10.00
N TRP A 15 -23.22 -2.42 -9.79
CA TRP A 15 -22.75 -2.07 -8.45
C TRP A 15 -23.37 -0.72 -8.11
N ASP A 16 -24.44 -0.73 -7.33
CA ASP A 16 -25.28 0.44 -7.04
C ASP A 16 -24.55 1.56 -6.26
N VAL A 17 -23.32 1.28 -5.80
CA VAL A 17 -22.43 2.26 -5.19
C VAL A 17 -20.98 1.83 -5.38
N SER A 18 -20.21 2.60 -6.15
CA SER A 18 -18.75 2.58 -6.00
C SER A 18 -18.44 3.03 -4.57
N PRO A 19 -17.71 2.25 -3.77
CA PRO A 19 -17.31 2.71 -2.45
C PRO A 19 -16.53 4.02 -2.62
N ILE A 20 -16.88 5.04 -1.84
CA ILE A 20 -16.13 6.29 -1.83
C ILE A 20 -14.87 6.02 -0.99
N PRO A 21 -13.67 6.38 -1.46
CA PRO A 21 -12.45 6.27 -0.66
C PRO A 21 -12.66 6.91 0.72
N PRO A 22 -12.36 6.20 1.82
CA PRO A 22 -12.50 6.78 3.14
C PRO A 22 -11.54 7.96 3.26
N LYS A 23 -12.02 9.06 3.83
CA LYS A 23 -11.16 10.20 4.14
C LYS A 23 -10.20 9.83 5.26
N HIS A 24 -8.92 10.11 5.05
CA HIS A 24 -7.90 9.96 6.08
C HIS A 24 -7.98 11.17 7.03
N HIS A 25 -8.08 10.89 8.32
CA HIS A 25 -7.94 11.91 9.36
C HIS A 25 -6.49 11.94 9.80
N LEU A 26 -5.94 13.16 9.90
CA LEU A 26 -4.55 13.38 10.22
C LEU A 26 -4.20 12.92 11.64
N GLU A 27 -3.18 12.08 11.75
CA GLU A 27 -2.71 11.50 13.00
C GLU A 27 -1.30 12.00 13.38
N ILE A 28 -0.96 11.91 14.67
CA ILE A 28 0.38 12.28 15.14
C ILE A 28 1.43 11.42 14.43
N GLY A 29 2.49 12.07 13.92
CA GLY A 29 3.55 11.43 13.15
C GLY A 29 3.25 11.26 11.65
N ASP A 30 2.07 11.66 11.16
CA ASP A 30 1.87 11.84 9.73
C ASP A 30 2.80 12.94 9.20
N ILE A 31 3.24 12.79 7.95
CA ILE A 31 4.10 13.76 7.28
C ILE A 31 3.29 14.40 6.17
N LEU A 32 3.20 15.72 6.18
CA LEU A 32 2.47 16.50 5.19
C LEU A 32 3.44 17.24 4.28
N MET A 33 3.19 17.14 2.98
CA MET A 33 3.80 18.04 2.01
C MET A 33 2.85 19.21 1.83
N VAL A 34 3.27 20.38 2.28
CA VAL A 34 2.53 21.63 2.15
C VAL A 34 3.24 22.51 1.14
N LYS A 35 2.51 22.99 0.13
CA LYS A 35 3.01 23.95 -0.84
C LYS A 35 2.13 25.20 -0.79
N VAL A 36 2.74 26.35 -0.52
CA VAL A 36 2.06 27.65 -0.46
C VAL A 36 2.47 28.48 -1.66
N ILE A 37 1.55 28.69 -2.59
CA ILE A 37 1.78 29.40 -3.85
C ILE A 37 1.13 30.79 -3.74
N SER A 38 1.89 31.82 -4.08
CA SER A 38 1.44 33.21 -4.13
C SER A 38 1.71 33.80 -5.51
N ARG A 39 1.20 35.03 -5.75
CA ARG A 39 1.43 35.77 -7.01
C ARG A 39 2.83 36.37 -7.13
N ASN A 40 3.61 36.39 -6.05
CA ASN A 40 4.98 36.88 -6.04
C ASN A 40 5.97 35.70 -6.05
N GLU A 41 6.84 35.63 -7.04
CA GLU A 41 7.87 34.60 -7.17
C GLU A 41 8.85 34.59 -6.00
N GLU A 42 9.23 35.77 -5.49
CA GLU A 42 10.12 35.89 -4.33
C GLU A 42 9.48 35.30 -3.07
N SER A 43 8.19 35.58 -2.84
CA SER A 43 7.42 34.97 -1.75
C SER A 43 7.28 33.45 -1.95
N ASN A 44 7.18 32.95 -3.18
CA ASN A 44 7.09 31.50 -3.40
C ASN A 44 8.38 30.78 -2.99
N ASN A 45 9.54 31.39 -3.24
CA ASN A 45 10.84 30.82 -2.88
C ASN A 45 11.13 30.88 -1.38
N LEU A 46 10.56 31.87 -0.67
CA LEU A 46 10.68 31.97 0.78
C LEU A 46 9.80 30.95 1.53
N PHE A 47 8.66 30.58 0.96
CA PHE A 47 7.66 29.71 1.61
C PHE A 47 7.75 28.25 1.16
N ASN A 48 8.35 27.97 -0.01
CA ASN A 48 8.55 26.60 -0.50
C ASN A 48 10.04 26.29 -0.59
N LEU A 49 10.49 25.28 0.14
CA LEU A 49 11.86 24.79 0.02
C LEU A 49 12.01 24.07 -1.33
N GLU A 50 12.65 24.72 -2.32
CA GLU A 50 12.96 24.06 -3.60
C GLU A 50 14.03 22.99 -3.40
N THR A 51 13.68 21.73 -3.61
CA THR A 51 14.64 20.64 -3.74
C THR A 51 14.57 20.05 -5.13
N ASN A 52 15.74 19.97 -5.79
CA ASN A 52 15.93 19.39 -7.12
C ASN A 52 15.33 17.95 -7.21
N THR A 53 14.14 17.80 -7.80
CA THR A 53 13.40 16.52 -7.88
C THR A 53 13.80 15.64 -9.06
N ASN A 54 14.96 15.85 -9.69
CA ASN A 54 15.37 15.12 -10.91
C ASN A 54 15.94 13.71 -10.66
N SER A 55 15.65 13.06 -9.52
CA SER A 55 16.25 11.76 -9.18
C SER A 55 15.23 10.63 -9.16
N VAL A 56 15.37 9.71 -10.12
CA VAL A 56 14.53 8.51 -10.36
C VAL A 56 14.74 7.41 -9.29
N ASN A 57 15.41 7.71 -8.17
CA ASN A 57 15.75 6.72 -7.14
C ASN A 57 14.74 6.76 -5.97
N PRO A 58 13.94 5.70 -5.73
CA PRO A 58 12.92 5.69 -4.68
C PRO A 58 13.48 5.82 -3.25
N THR A 59 14.74 5.40 -3.03
CA THR A 59 15.46 5.62 -1.76
C THR A 59 15.74 7.10 -1.49
N LEU A 60 15.94 7.90 -2.54
CA LEU A 60 16.13 9.34 -2.41
C LEU A 60 14.79 10.04 -2.16
N THR A 61 13.67 9.50 -2.66
CA THR A 61 12.33 10.06 -2.44
C THR A 61 11.92 10.02 -0.97
N ALA A 62 12.14 8.90 -0.26
CA ALA A 62 11.82 8.81 1.17
C ALA A 62 12.65 9.78 2.02
N ALA A 63 13.94 9.94 1.70
CA ALA A 63 14.81 10.91 2.38
C ALA A 63 14.37 12.36 2.10
N ASN A 64 13.96 12.68 0.87
CA ASN A 64 13.41 14.01 0.55
C ASN A 64 12.08 14.28 1.26
N LEU A 65 11.19 13.29 1.37
CA LEU A 65 9.94 13.44 2.11
C LEU A 65 10.18 13.70 3.60
N TYR A 66 11.20 13.07 4.18
CA TYR A 66 11.61 13.32 5.57
C TYR A 66 12.20 14.74 5.75
N LEU A 67 12.96 15.24 4.77
CA LEU A 67 13.62 16.55 4.86
C LEU A 67 12.68 17.72 4.55
N ASN A 68 11.71 17.53 3.65
CA ASN A 68 10.85 18.59 3.14
C ASN A 68 9.40 18.50 3.65
N GLY A 69 9.04 17.39 4.27
CA GLY A 69 7.71 17.17 4.82
C GLY A 69 7.59 17.72 6.24
N PHE A 70 6.41 18.24 6.57
CA PHE A 70 6.06 18.73 7.89
C PHE A 70 5.44 17.59 8.69
N THR A 71 6.12 17.15 9.75
CA THR A 71 5.60 16.08 10.62
C THR A 71 4.65 16.66 11.64
N ILE A 72 3.49 16.02 11.82
CA ILE A 72 2.53 16.41 12.87
C ILE A 72 3.14 16.12 14.24
N SER A 73 3.32 17.17 15.04
CA SER A 73 3.89 17.14 16.39
C SER A 73 3.00 16.39 17.38
N GLN A 74 3.50 16.18 18.61
CA GLN A 74 2.69 15.57 19.68
C GLN A 74 1.54 16.48 20.12
N GLU A 75 1.70 17.78 19.92
CA GLU A 75 0.71 18.83 20.14
C GLU A 75 -0.34 18.88 19.02
N GLY A 76 -0.16 18.10 17.94
CA GLY A 76 -1.07 18.03 16.80
C GLY A 76 -0.91 19.16 15.79
N THR A 77 0.22 19.86 15.84
CA THR A 77 0.54 21.02 14.99
C THR A 77 1.61 20.67 13.96
N ILE A 78 1.68 21.48 12.90
CA ILE A 78 2.80 21.52 11.96
C ILE A 78 3.40 22.92 11.97
N ASP A 79 4.73 23.02 11.87
CA ASP A 79 5.43 24.30 11.78
C ASP A 79 5.78 24.60 10.33
N ILE A 80 5.10 25.59 9.74
CA ILE A 80 5.28 25.99 8.35
C ILE A 80 6.11 27.29 8.30
N PRO A 81 7.25 27.33 7.57
CA PRO A 81 8.07 28.52 7.44
C PRO A 81 7.25 29.77 7.06
N ASN A 82 7.47 30.85 7.81
CA ASN A 82 6.80 32.15 7.64
C ASN A 82 5.28 32.19 7.88
N VAL A 83 4.61 31.04 8.04
CA VAL A 83 3.19 30.93 8.44
C VAL A 83 3.07 30.63 9.94
N GLY A 84 4.03 29.88 10.50
CA GLY A 84 4.11 29.46 11.88
C GLY A 84 3.40 28.13 12.16
N GLU A 85 3.09 27.89 13.44
CA GLU A 85 2.42 26.68 13.89
C GLU A 85 0.93 26.67 13.50
N VAL A 86 0.49 25.56 12.91
CA VAL A 86 -0.90 25.33 12.49
C VAL A 86 -1.41 24.01 13.09
N LEU A 87 -2.54 24.06 13.80
CA LEU A 87 -3.20 22.87 14.34
C LEU A 87 -3.94 22.12 13.23
N VAL A 88 -3.58 20.85 13.00
CA VAL A 88 -4.12 20.03 11.90
C VAL A 88 -4.59 18.63 12.34
N ILE A 89 -4.37 18.26 13.60
CA ILE A 89 -4.75 16.92 14.11
C ILE A 89 -6.26 16.65 13.97
N ASN A 90 -6.61 15.40 13.63
CA ASN A 90 -7.97 14.91 13.35
C ASN A 90 -8.70 15.58 12.17
N GLN A 91 -8.10 16.56 11.52
CA GLN A 91 -8.66 17.17 10.31
C GLN A 91 -8.49 16.22 9.12
N THR A 92 -9.35 16.34 8.11
CA THR A 92 -9.05 15.76 6.79
C THR A 92 -8.00 16.61 6.07
N LEU A 93 -7.42 16.08 4.98
CA LEU A 93 -6.49 16.85 4.15
C LEU A 93 -7.13 18.14 3.62
N GLU A 94 -8.42 18.10 3.27
CA GLU A 94 -9.15 19.28 2.78
C GLU A 94 -9.38 20.32 3.88
N GLU A 95 -9.70 19.87 5.09
CA GLU A 95 -9.88 20.75 6.26
C GLU A 95 -8.55 21.38 6.70
N ALA A 96 -7.46 20.62 6.63
CA ALA A 96 -6.12 21.13 6.89
C ALA A 96 -5.68 22.15 5.84
N GLU A 97 -5.99 21.92 4.56
CA GLU A 97 -5.75 22.87 3.48
C GLU A 97 -6.47 24.20 3.74
N GLU A 98 -7.75 24.16 4.12
CA GLU A 98 -8.52 25.37 4.45
C GLU A 98 -7.95 26.09 5.69
N THR A 99 -7.53 25.34 6.71
CA THR A 99 -6.95 25.89 7.94
C THR A 99 -5.62 26.61 7.65
N ILE A 100 -4.74 25.97 6.87
CA ILE A 100 -3.45 26.54 6.47
C ILE A 100 -3.66 27.74 5.54
N LEU A 101 -4.63 27.67 4.62
CA LEU A 101 -4.96 28.77 3.72
C LEU A 101 -5.33 30.04 4.50
N LYS A 102 -6.25 29.93 5.47
CA LYS A 102 -6.65 31.05 6.33
C LYS A 102 -5.47 31.66 7.08
N LYS A 103 -4.54 30.82 7.54
CA LYS A 103 -3.33 31.29 8.23
C LYS A 103 -2.35 31.97 7.27
N ALA A 104 -2.17 31.43 6.08
CA ALA A 104 -1.30 31.99 5.06
C ALA A 104 -1.81 33.36 4.54
N GLU A 105 -3.12 33.59 4.52
CA GLU A 105 -3.73 34.88 4.15
C GLU A 105 -3.36 36.04 5.09
N GLU A 106 -2.92 35.77 6.33
CA GLU A 106 -2.41 36.80 7.24
C GLU A 106 -1.07 37.40 6.75
N PHE A 107 -0.32 36.65 5.93
CA PHE A 107 1.04 37.01 5.49
C PHE A 107 1.15 37.19 3.97
N LEU A 108 0.24 36.62 3.20
CA LEU A 108 0.27 36.58 1.73
C LEU A 108 -1.05 37.08 1.13
N ILE A 109 -0.95 37.77 0.00
CA ILE A 109 -2.12 38.26 -0.74
C ILE A 109 -2.60 37.16 -1.70
N ASN A 110 -3.81 36.63 -1.47
CA ASN A 110 -4.45 35.57 -2.27
C ASN A 110 -3.54 34.34 -2.49
N PRO A 111 -3.08 33.67 -1.42
CA PRO A 111 -2.31 32.45 -1.54
C PRO A 111 -3.19 31.29 -2.04
N PHE A 112 -2.54 30.26 -2.57
CA PHE A 112 -3.11 28.97 -2.93
C PHE A 112 -2.30 27.88 -2.23
N VAL A 113 -2.97 27.05 -1.43
CA VAL A 113 -2.32 26.02 -0.61
C VAL A 113 -2.62 24.66 -1.20
N ILE A 114 -1.62 23.79 -1.24
CA ILE A 114 -1.77 22.37 -1.57
C ILE A 114 -1.26 21.58 -0.37
N VAL A 115 -2.09 20.67 0.15
CA VAL A 115 -1.70 19.73 1.21
C VAL A 115 -1.82 18.30 0.69
N LYS A 116 -0.75 17.51 0.85
CA LYS A 116 -0.75 16.09 0.51
C LYS A 116 -0.09 15.27 1.62
N LEU A 117 -0.61 14.07 1.88
CA LEU A 117 0.02 13.12 2.78
C LEU A 117 1.27 12.53 2.10
N ALA A 118 2.45 12.81 2.68
CA ALA A 118 3.74 12.46 2.13
C ALA A 118 4.16 11.02 2.44
N ASN A 119 3.74 10.48 3.60
CA ASN A 119 4.16 9.17 4.10
C ASN A 119 3.09 8.09 3.95
N PHE A 120 2.17 8.19 2.98
CA PHE A 120 1.27 7.08 2.69
C PHE A 120 2.09 5.90 2.16
N GLN A 121 2.08 4.79 2.90
CA GLN A 121 2.64 3.52 2.45
C GLN A 121 1.79 2.33 2.88
N PHE A 122 2.00 1.19 2.22
CA PHE A 122 1.49 -0.11 2.69
C PHE A 122 2.60 -1.15 2.62
N THR A 123 2.48 -2.20 3.44
CA THR A 123 3.39 -3.34 3.41
C THR A 123 2.66 -4.57 2.88
N ILE A 124 3.28 -5.32 1.98
CA ILE A 124 2.75 -6.60 1.49
C ILE A 124 3.78 -7.71 1.60
N LEU A 125 3.35 -8.83 2.19
CA LEU A 125 4.19 -9.97 2.53
C LEU A 125 3.51 -11.28 2.13
N GLY A 126 4.32 -12.34 1.99
CA GLY A 126 3.83 -13.70 1.74
C GLY A 126 3.91 -14.06 0.26
N GLU A 127 2.85 -14.69 -0.25
CA GLU A 127 2.84 -15.23 -1.62
C GLU A 127 2.53 -14.20 -2.69
N VAL A 128 3.43 -13.23 -2.85
CA VAL A 128 3.42 -12.24 -3.94
C VAL A 128 4.73 -12.31 -4.70
N ASN A 129 4.76 -11.72 -5.89
CA ASN A 129 5.98 -11.71 -6.71
C ASN A 129 7.05 -10.76 -6.14
N VAL A 130 6.64 -9.63 -5.59
CA VAL A 130 7.51 -8.66 -4.92
C VAL A 130 6.92 -8.31 -3.55
N SER A 131 7.54 -8.83 -2.49
CA SER A 131 7.20 -8.46 -1.11
C SER A 131 8.00 -7.24 -0.68
N GLY A 132 7.40 -6.39 0.15
CA GLY A 132 8.07 -5.21 0.68
C GLY A 132 7.12 -4.12 1.13
N ASN A 133 7.70 -2.96 1.38
CA ASN A 133 6.98 -1.73 1.68
C ASN A 133 6.89 -0.88 0.41
N PHE A 134 5.73 -0.30 0.15
CA PHE A 134 5.42 0.43 -1.07
C PHE A 134 4.86 1.82 -0.73
N PRO A 135 5.54 2.90 -1.13
CA PRO A 135 5.00 4.25 -1.01
C PRO A 135 3.88 4.47 -2.04
N VAL A 136 2.92 5.33 -1.69
CA VAL A 136 1.67 5.52 -2.42
C VAL A 136 1.49 7.02 -2.69
N TYR A 137 1.42 7.38 -3.96
CA TYR A 137 1.26 8.77 -4.41
C TYR A 137 -0.11 8.99 -5.07
N LYS A 138 -1.15 8.38 -4.50
CA LYS A 138 -2.53 8.56 -4.97
C LYS A 138 -3.53 8.40 -3.83
N GLU A 139 -4.67 9.04 -4.00
CA GLU A 139 -5.83 8.83 -3.15
C GLU A 139 -6.58 7.57 -3.59
N GLY A 140 -7.25 6.90 -2.64
CA GLY A 140 -8.06 5.72 -2.94
C GLY A 140 -7.25 4.51 -3.42
N LEU A 141 -6.16 4.16 -2.74
CA LEU A 141 -5.45 2.92 -3.01
C LEU A 141 -6.31 1.71 -2.66
N THR A 142 -6.57 0.85 -3.64
CA THR A 142 -7.32 -0.39 -3.42
C THR A 142 -6.40 -1.56 -3.09
N ILE A 143 -6.96 -2.62 -2.51
CA ILE A 143 -6.23 -3.89 -2.34
C ILE A 143 -5.72 -4.47 -3.67
N TYR A 144 -6.46 -4.24 -4.76
CA TYR A 144 -6.04 -4.70 -6.10
C TYR A 144 -4.86 -3.90 -6.63
N ASP A 145 -4.83 -2.59 -6.39
CA ASP A 145 -3.67 -1.76 -6.71
C ASP A 145 -2.43 -2.23 -5.96
N ALA A 146 -2.57 -2.49 -4.66
CA ALA A 146 -1.46 -2.98 -3.85
C ALA A 146 -0.91 -4.33 -4.35
N ILE A 147 -1.79 -5.24 -4.74
CA ILE A 147 -1.39 -6.53 -5.33
C ILE A 147 -0.72 -6.32 -6.69
N ALA A 148 -1.23 -5.42 -7.52
CA ALA A 148 -0.63 -5.10 -8.82
C ALA A 148 0.78 -4.48 -8.64
N MET A 149 0.94 -3.57 -7.68
CA MET A 149 2.24 -2.99 -7.30
C MET A 149 3.23 -4.05 -6.81
N ALA A 150 2.74 -5.09 -6.13
CA ALA A 150 3.53 -6.25 -5.73
C ALA A 150 3.84 -7.24 -6.88
N GLY A 151 3.47 -6.91 -8.12
CA GLY A 151 3.63 -7.76 -9.29
C GLY A 151 2.64 -8.93 -9.35
N GLY A 152 1.59 -8.91 -8.52
CA GLY A 152 0.58 -9.97 -8.42
C GLY A 152 0.86 -11.01 -7.33
N ILE A 153 -0.18 -11.79 -7.02
CA ILE A 153 -0.09 -12.99 -6.19
C ILE A 153 0.56 -14.11 -7.01
N ASN A 154 1.54 -14.80 -6.44
CA ASN A 154 2.26 -15.88 -7.14
C ASN A 154 1.43 -17.19 -7.18
N ASP A 155 1.91 -18.20 -7.92
CA ASP A 155 1.21 -19.48 -8.11
C ASP A 155 0.92 -20.27 -6.82
N PHE A 156 1.62 -19.96 -5.73
CA PHE A 156 1.43 -20.59 -4.43
C PHE A 156 0.54 -19.79 -3.49
N GLY A 157 0.07 -18.62 -3.90
CA GLY A 157 -0.77 -17.75 -3.09
C GLY A 157 -2.24 -18.17 -3.06
N ASN A 158 -2.87 -17.97 -1.90
CA ASN A 158 -4.25 -18.32 -1.69
C ASN A 158 -5.17 -17.08 -1.77
N LEU A 159 -5.89 -16.92 -2.90
CA LEU A 159 -6.81 -15.82 -3.13
C LEU A 159 -7.99 -15.74 -2.14
N THR A 160 -8.29 -16.82 -1.40
CA THR A 160 -9.35 -16.85 -0.39
C THR A 160 -8.86 -16.54 1.03
N LYS A 161 -7.55 -16.39 1.20
CA LYS A 161 -6.89 -16.25 2.51
C LYS A 161 -5.88 -15.12 2.49
N ILE A 162 -6.38 -13.91 2.35
CA ILE A 162 -5.61 -12.69 2.55
C ILE A 162 -5.91 -12.17 3.94
N LYS A 163 -4.91 -11.62 4.61
CA LYS A 163 -5.07 -10.90 5.87
C LYS A 163 -4.67 -9.46 5.68
N ILE A 164 -5.49 -8.53 6.12
CA ILE A 164 -5.12 -7.13 6.31
C ILE A 164 -4.95 -6.91 7.81
N ILE A 165 -3.78 -6.41 8.20
CA ILE A 165 -3.49 -6.03 9.57
C ILE A 165 -3.49 -4.51 9.61
N ARG A 166 -4.44 -3.95 10.35
CA ARG A 166 -4.71 -2.51 10.44
C ARG A 166 -4.67 -2.07 11.89
N SER A 167 -4.05 -0.92 12.14
CA SER A 167 -4.09 -0.27 13.45
C SER A 167 -5.44 0.45 13.60
N GLU A 168 -6.18 0.14 14.66
CA GLU A 168 -7.46 0.76 15.01
C GLU A 168 -7.47 1.00 16.53
N ASN A 169 -7.66 2.24 16.98
CA ASN A 169 -7.71 2.60 18.40
C ASN A 169 -6.51 2.03 19.20
N ASN A 170 -5.29 2.28 18.72
CA ASN A 170 -4.03 1.75 19.28
C ASN A 170 -3.89 0.22 19.33
N ASN A 171 -4.80 -0.54 18.71
CA ASN A 171 -4.73 -1.99 18.64
C ASN A 171 -4.56 -2.46 17.19
N LYS A 172 -3.77 -3.51 16.97
CA LYS A 172 -3.69 -4.15 15.65
C LYS A 172 -4.81 -5.18 15.51
N LYS A 173 -5.68 -4.99 14.53
CA LYS A 173 -6.72 -5.97 14.17
C LYS A 173 -6.35 -6.69 12.89
N ILE A 174 -6.77 -7.95 12.82
CA ILE A 174 -6.54 -8.82 11.66
C ILE A 174 -7.88 -9.09 10.99
N HIS A 175 -8.00 -8.63 9.75
CA HIS A 175 -9.18 -8.81 8.91
C HIS A 175 -8.90 -9.83 7.82
N LYS A 176 -9.80 -10.79 7.63
CA LYS A 176 -9.64 -11.85 6.62
C LYS A 176 -10.41 -11.46 5.38
N ILE A 177 -9.73 -11.52 4.23
CA ILE A 177 -10.26 -11.10 2.94
C ILE A 177 -10.22 -12.29 1.97
N ASP A 178 -11.31 -12.42 1.20
CA ASP A 178 -11.44 -13.33 0.08
C ASP A 178 -11.56 -12.51 -1.21
N LEU A 179 -10.52 -12.54 -2.05
CA LEU A 179 -10.46 -11.80 -3.32
C LEU A 179 -11.21 -12.53 -4.46
N THR A 180 -11.66 -13.76 -4.21
CA THR A 180 -12.49 -14.50 -5.17
C THR A 180 -13.97 -14.12 -5.05
N SER A 181 -14.38 -13.61 -3.88
CA SER A 181 -15.71 -13.04 -3.70
C SER A 181 -15.77 -11.60 -4.19
N SER A 182 -16.92 -11.23 -4.74
CA SER A 182 -17.21 -9.85 -5.12
C SER A 182 -17.62 -8.97 -3.94
N ASP A 183 -17.86 -9.55 -2.77
CA ASP A 183 -18.20 -8.81 -1.53
C ASP A 183 -17.10 -7.84 -1.09
N ILE A 184 -15.85 -8.07 -1.52
CA ILE A 184 -14.75 -7.15 -1.25
C ILE A 184 -14.97 -5.77 -1.88
N LEU A 185 -15.75 -5.67 -2.96
CA LEU A 185 -16.00 -4.41 -3.65
C LEU A 185 -16.87 -3.44 -2.83
N THR A 186 -17.63 -3.94 -1.87
CA THR A 186 -18.48 -3.12 -0.97
C THR A 186 -17.96 -3.10 0.46
N SER A 187 -16.77 -3.66 0.70
CA SER A 187 -16.17 -3.81 2.01
C SER A 187 -15.31 -2.59 2.41
N ASP A 188 -15.23 -2.30 3.71
CA ASP A 188 -14.32 -1.30 4.32
C ASP A 188 -12.82 -1.59 4.08
N PHE A 189 -12.52 -2.76 3.53
CA PHE A 189 -11.19 -3.26 3.21
C PHE A 189 -10.88 -3.23 1.71
N PHE A 190 -11.81 -2.75 0.88
CA PHE A 190 -11.54 -2.48 -0.53
C PHE A 190 -10.44 -1.44 -0.68
N TYR A 191 -10.55 -0.35 0.08
CA TYR A 191 -9.54 0.70 0.20
C TYR A 191 -8.61 0.44 1.37
N LEU A 192 -7.33 0.63 1.09
CA LEU A 192 -6.27 0.55 2.09
C LEU A 192 -6.12 1.88 2.80
N ARG A 193 -5.68 1.80 4.04
CA ARG A 193 -5.29 2.94 4.87
C ARG A 193 -3.78 3.00 4.99
N ASN A 194 -3.28 4.16 5.41
CA ASN A 194 -1.87 4.33 5.66
C ASN A 194 -1.37 3.25 6.66
N ASN A 195 -0.19 2.69 6.38
CA ASN A 195 0.46 1.64 7.17
C ASN A 195 -0.28 0.30 7.27
N ASP A 196 -1.25 0.02 6.40
CA ASP A 196 -1.84 -1.32 6.30
C ASP A 196 -0.78 -2.38 5.94
N LEU A 197 -0.85 -3.54 6.60
CA LEU A 197 -0.04 -4.71 6.27
C LEU A 197 -0.90 -5.81 5.65
N ILE A 198 -0.60 -6.16 4.42
CA ILE A 198 -1.26 -7.22 3.65
C ILE A 198 -0.40 -8.47 3.72
N TYR A 199 -1.00 -9.58 4.14
CA TYR A 199 -0.35 -10.88 4.17
C TYR A 199 -1.11 -11.90 3.33
N VAL A 200 -0.47 -12.38 2.27
CA VAL A 200 -1.03 -13.39 1.36
C VAL A 200 -0.58 -14.76 1.84
N GLN A 201 -1.53 -15.58 2.32
CA GLN A 201 -1.21 -16.91 2.83
C GLN A 201 -0.87 -17.89 1.71
N PRO A 202 0.04 -18.85 1.94
CA PRO A 202 0.30 -19.91 0.99
C PRO A 202 -0.85 -20.92 0.91
N LEU A 203 -1.00 -21.52 -0.26
CA LEU A 203 -1.77 -22.74 -0.46
C LEU A 203 -1.18 -23.87 0.38
N LYS A 204 -2.04 -24.77 0.88
CA LYS A 204 -1.65 -25.88 1.76
C LYS A 204 -0.54 -26.77 1.18
N PHE A 205 -0.41 -26.82 -0.15
CA PHE A 205 0.56 -27.65 -0.85
C PHE A 205 1.99 -27.07 -0.93
N LYS A 206 2.23 -25.81 -0.51
CA LYS A 206 3.58 -25.20 -0.53
C LYS A 206 4.60 -25.95 0.37
N GLY A 207 4.12 -26.77 1.31
CA GLY A 207 4.94 -27.64 2.16
C GLY A 207 5.38 -28.97 1.53
N PHE A 208 4.80 -29.40 0.40
CA PHE A 208 5.29 -30.54 -0.38
C PHE A 208 6.55 -30.11 -1.13
N LYS A 209 7.68 -30.12 -0.43
CA LYS A 209 8.98 -29.64 -0.92
C LYS A 209 9.31 -30.26 -2.28
N LYS A 210 9.82 -29.41 -3.20
CA LYS A 210 10.56 -29.75 -4.44
C LYS A 210 11.57 -30.91 -4.27
N SER A 211 12.10 -31.09 -3.05
CA SER A 211 12.96 -32.22 -2.68
C SER A 211 12.24 -33.58 -2.71
N GLN A 212 11.00 -33.70 -2.25
CA GLN A 212 10.29 -34.98 -2.25
C GLN A 212 9.89 -35.42 -3.67
N SER A 213 9.49 -34.49 -4.54
CA SER A 213 9.16 -34.83 -5.94
C SER A 213 10.40 -35.15 -6.78
N GLN A 214 11.52 -34.44 -6.58
CA GLN A 214 12.80 -34.80 -7.21
C GLN A 214 13.33 -36.15 -6.72
N LEU A 215 13.20 -36.45 -5.42
CA LEU A 215 13.58 -37.75 -4.86
C LEU A 215 12.71 -38.89 -5.41
N LEU A 216 11.40 -38.69 -5.52
CA LEU A 216 10.49 -39.66 -6.13
C LEU A 216 10.83 -39.89 -7.61
N LEU A 217 11.13 -38.84 -8.36
CA LEU A 217 11.49 -38.97 -9.78
C LEU A 217 12.84 -39.68 -9.95
N SER A 218 13.84 -39.38 -9.12
CA SER A 218 15.13 -40.09 -9.13
C SER A 218 15.01 -41.54 -8.67
N ALA A 219 14.12 -41.83 -7.73
CA ALA A 219 13.86 -43.20 -7.29
C ALA A 219 13.17 -44.00 -8.41
N LEU A 220 12.22 -43.40 -9.12
CA LEU A 220 11.52 -44.02 -10.23
C LEU A 220 12.48 -44.32 -11.41
N THR A 221 13.36 -43.37 -11.75
CA THR A 221 14.36 -43.57 -12.81
C THR A 221 15.39 -44.62 -12.42
N THR A 222 15.87 -44.59 -11.17
CA THR A 222 16.81 -45.61 -10.66
C THR A 222 16.19 -47.00 -10.69
N PHE A 223 14.93 -47.12 -10.25
CA PHE A 223 14.19 -48.38 -10.31
C PHE A 223 14.02 -48.87 -11.75
N ALA A 224 13.64 -48.00 -12.68
CA ALA A 224 13.48 -48.34 -14.09
C ALA A 224 14.79 -48.86 -14.71
N VAL A 225 15.95 -48.25 -14.36
CA VAL A 225 17.26 -48.70 -14.81
C VAL A 225 17.59 -50.09 -14.24
N LEU A 226 17.40 -50.30 -12.94
CA LEU A 226 17.66 -51.60 -12.30
C LEU A 226 16.76 -52.70 -12.85
N PHE A 227 15.48 -52.40 -13.08
CA PHE A 227 14.53 -53.32 -13.69
C PHE A 227 14.93 -53.69 -15.13
N ASN A 228 15.39 -52.72 -15.92
CA ASN A 228 15.87 -52.97 -17.28
C ASN A 228 17.13 -53.85 -17.29
N VAL A 229 18.08 -53.60 -16.38
CA VAL A 229 19.28 -54.44 -16.21
C VAL A 229 18.89 -55.86 -15.81
N TYR A 230 17.97 -56.02 -14.85
CA TYR A 230 17.48 -57.33 -14.42
C TYR A 230 16.89 -58.15 -15.59
N LEU A 231 16.04 -57.53 -16.42
CA LEU A 231 15.46 -58.19 -17.58
C LEU A 231 16.53 -58.68 -18.56
N LYS A 232 17.58 -57.89 -18.80
CA LYS A 232 18.68 -58.26 -19.72
C LYS A 232 19.54 -59.44 -19.24
N PHE A 233 19.62 -59.69 -17.93
CA PHE A 233 20.32 -60.84 -17.35
C PHE A 233 19.43 -62.08 -17.20
N SER A 234 18.12 -61.93 -17.42
CA SER A 234 17.12 -63.00 -17.35
C SER A 234 16.84 -63.66 -18.71
N GLU A 235 17.38 -63.10 -19.79
CA GLU A 235 17.43 -63.71 -21.14
C GLU A 235 18.75 -64.47 -21.34
#